data_AF-A0A968R0Z7-F1
#
_entry.id   AF-A0A968R0Z7-F1
#
_cell.length_a   1.000
_cell.length_b   1.000
_cell.length_c   1.000
_cell.angle_alpha   90.00
_cell.angle_beta   90.00
_cell.angle_gamma   90.00
#
_symmetry.space_group_name_H-M   'P 1'
#
loop_
_entity.id
_entity.type
_entity.pdbx_description
1 polymer ?
#
loop_
_entity_poly.entity_id
_entity_poly.type
_entity_poly.pdbx_seq_one_letter_code
_entity_poly.pdbx_strand_id
1 'polypeptide(L)'
;MMAVPADVVKELRSQCPIQDSSDSENNACRRLLKISGRQWFLYVAATPEIRKTRRHWRSWGLLTMGLLWTLIPVTYMLTALSRTAQIEKLALDTARQADELQDAYKLLEAEQAKSEQLLLNVLPGPIALRLKHNEHNIAESFGEVTVLFADIVGFTEISSRISATAVVEVLNGIFSAFDRLADRHGLEKIKTIGDAYMVVGGLPTPREDHAEAIAEMAIDMLHEIRLLSLDRSEPFSIRIGINTGPVVAGVIGLKKFIYDLWGDTVISLSLTVSSPVRRACLSQPLKSASH
;
A
#
# COMPACT_ATOMS: atom_id res chain seq x y z
N MET A 1 3.38 74.86 7.87
CA MET A 1 4.73 75.36 8.21
C MET A 1 5.35 75.83 6.91
N MET A 2 5.54 77.14 6.74
CA MET A 2 5.99 77.76 5.48
C MET A 2 7.34 77.18 5.03
N ALA A 3 7.39 76.65 3.81
CA ALA A 3 8.63 76.19 3.18
C ALA A 3 9.50 77.40 2.84
N VAL A 4 10.71 77.44 3.40
CA VAL A 4 11.72 78.44 3.07
C VAL A 4 12.20 78.17 1.62
N PRO A 5 12.24 79.18 0.73
CA PRO A 5 12.64 78.98 -0.66
C PRO A 5 14.06 78.40 -0.77
N ALA A 6 14.22 77.42 -1.66
CA ALA A 6 15.44 76.62 -1.84
C ALA A 6 16.68 77.47 -2.21
N ASP A 7 16.44 78.67 -2.73
CA ASP A 7 17.43 79.63 -3.21
C ASP A 7 18.21 80.26 -2.04
N VAL A 8 17.51 80.54 -0.93
CA VAL A 8 18.11 81.04 0.32
C VAL A 8 18.93 79.93 1.00
N VAL A 9 18.49 78.68 0.90
CA VAL A 9 19.21 77.52 1.45
C VAL A 9 20.50 77.22 0.69
N LYS A 10 20.53 77.50 -0.62
CA LYS A 10 21.72 77.31 -1.48
C LYS A 10 22.80 78.35 -1.21
N GLU A 11 22.42 79.59 -0.91
CA GLU A 11 23.35 80.66 -0.53
C GLU A 11 23.85 80.54 0.92
N LEU A 12 23.14 79.80 1.77
CA LEU A 12 23.57 79.46 3.13
C LEU A 12 24.66 78.37 3.17
N ARG A 13 24.78 77.51 2.14
CA ARG A 13 25.74 76.39 2.14
C ARG A 13 27.13 76.70 1.60
N SER A 14 27.31 77.80 0.86
CA SER A 14 28.54 77.99 0.07
C SER A 14 29.66 78.79 0.73
N GLN A 15 29.49 79.36 1.94
CA GLN A 15 30.55 80.14 2.60
C GLN A 15 30.57 80.01 4.13
N CYS A 16 31.12 78.89 4.65
CA CYS A 16 32.00 78.90 5.83
C CYS A 16 32.81 77.59 5.76
N PRO A 17 34.02 77.58 5.14
CA PRO A 17 34.91 76.45 5.29
C PRO A 17 35.42 76.49 6.73
N ILE A 18 35.02 75.50 7.54
CA ILE A 18 35.68 75.25 8.81
C ILE A 18 37.07 74.73 8.46
N GLN A 19 38.00 75.63 8.19
CA GLN A 19 39.41 75.30 8.07
C GLN A 19 39.95 75.12 9.49
N ASP A 20 40.33 73.89 9.83
CA ASP A 20 41.18 73.59 10.97
C ASP A 20 42.55 74.23 10.71
N SER A 21 42.69 75.50 11.06
CA SER A 21 44.00 76.16 11.22
C SER A 21 44.31 76.23 12.71
N SER A 22 45.52 75.79 13.06
CA SER A 22 45.96 75.48 14.42
C SER A 22 46.51 76.66 15.21
N ASP A 23 46.31 77.90 14.78
CA ASP A 23 46.83 79.08 15.46
C ASP A 23 45.86 80.27 15.40
N SER A 24 45.05 80.42 16.46
CA SER A 24 44.57 81.68 17.06
C SER A 24 43.32 81.38 17.91
N GLU A 25 43.26 81.94 19.11
CA GLU A 25 42.27 81.68 20.17
C GLU A 25 40.81 82.05 19.84
N ASN A 26 40.40 82.23 18.57
CA ASN A 26 39.02 82.56 18.22
C ASN A 26 38.58 81.98 16.86
N ASN A 27 38.26 80.68 16.81
CA ASN A 27 37.48 80.08 15.71
C ASN A 27 35.99 80.44 15.83
N ALA A 28 35.67 81.72 15.86
CA ALA A 28 34.32 82.23 15.72
C ALA A 28 34.04 82.45 14.22
N CYS A 29 33.03 81.80 13.63
CA CYS A 29 32.60 82.14 12.27
C CYS A 29 31.95 83.53 12.34
N ARG A 30 32.65 84.54 11.79
CA ARG A 30 32.19 85.93 11.73
C ARG A 30 31.45 86.15 10.43
N ARG A 31 30.19 86.57 10.50
CA ARG A 31 29.39 86.92 9.31
C ARG A 31 28.92 88.37 9.38
N LEU A 32 29.12 89.11 8.30
CA LEU A 32 28.59 90.46 8.15
C LEU A 32 27.15 90.41 7.66
N LEU A 33 26.22 91.05 8.36
CA LEU A 33 24.81 91.16 8.00
C LEU A 33 24.47 92.64 7.74
N LYS A 34 23.86 92.92 6.59
CA LYS A 34 23.29 94.25 6.29
C LYS A 34 21.78 94.19 6.44
N ILE A 35 21.23 94.95 7.39
CA ILE A 35 19.78 95.05 7.63
C ILE A 35 19.42 96.53 7.70
N SER A 36 18.45 96.96 6.88
CA SER A 36 17.97 98.35 6.76
C SER A 36 19.09 99.40 6.69
N GLY A 37 20.09 99.16 5.84
CA GLY A 37 21.17 100.12 5.58
C GLY A 37 22.28 100.20 6.64
N ARG A 38 22.20 99.43 7.74
CA ARG A 38 23.27 99.31 8.74
C ARG A 38 23.97 97.95 8.67
N GLN A 39 25.29 97.94 8.88
CA GLN A 39 26.11 96.73 8.95
C GLN A 39 26.24 96.23 10.39
N TRP A 40 26.02 94.93 10.59
CA TRP A 40 26.18 94.21 11.85
C TRP A 40 27.18 93.06 11.66
N PHE A 41 27.91 92.71 12.71
CA PHE A 41 28.76 91.52 12.74
C PHE A 41 28.14 90.49 13.68
N LEU A 42 27.84 89.30 13.16
CA LEU A 42 27.44 88.15 13.95
C LEU A 42 28.66 87.25 14.17
N TYR A 43 28.97 86.97 15.43
CA TYR A 43 30.00 86.01 15.82
C TYR A 43 29.31 84.75 16.35
N VAL A 44 29.58 83.61 15.72
CA VAL A 44 29.12 82.30 16.20
C VAL A 44 30.33 81.49 16.64
N ALA A 45 30.44 81.23 17.94
CA ALA A 45 31.48 80.40 18.54
C ALA A 45 30.85 79.24 19.33
N ALA A 46 31.45 78.06 19.28
CA ALA A 46 30.98 76.90 20.03
C ALA A 46 31.39 77.00 21.51
N THR A 47 30.40 76.93 22.42
CA THR A 47 30.62 76.96 23.87
C THR A 47 31.41 75.72 24.34
N PRO A 48 32.25 75.84 25.39
CA PRO A 48 33.10 74.74 25.87
C PRO A 48 32.32 73.52 26.38
N GLU A 49 31.10 73.70 26.90
CA GLU A 49 30.20 72.62 27.37
C GLU A 49 29.82 71.66 26.23
N ILE A 50 29.45 72.18 25.06
CA ILE A 50 29.07 71.37 23.90
C ILE A 50 30.25 70.52 23.40
N ARG A 51 31.48 71.02 23.53
CA ARG A 51 32.70 70.27 23.15
C ARG A 51 32.97 69.07 24.07
N LYS A 52 32.74 69.20 25.39
CA LYS A 52 32.92 68.09 26.35
C LYS A 52 31.89 66.99 26.10
N THR A 53 30.63 67.36 25.90
CA THR A 53 29.54 66.42 25.59
C THR A 53 29.81 65.67 24.29
N ARG A 54 30.24 66.36 23.22
CA ARG A 54 30.59 65.70 21.94
C ARG A 54 31.73 64.68 22.10
N ARG A 55 32.74 64.95 22.93
CA ARG A 55 33.86 64.02 23.17
C ARG A 55 33.39 62.80 23.97
N HIS A 56 32.53 63.01 24.98
CA HIS A 56 31.93 61.94 25.76
C HIS A 56 31.06 61.01 24.90
N TRP A 57 30.20 61.57 24.05
CA TRP A 57 29.35 60.81 23.12
C TRP A 57 30.15 60.05 22.06
N ARG A 58 31.29 60.59 21.57
CA ARG A 58 32.19 59.86 20.67
C ARG A 58 32.86 58.66 21.35
N SER A 59 33.29 58.81 22.61
CA SER A 59 33.90 57.73 23.38
C SER A 59 32.90 56.61 23.67
N TRP A 60 31.68 56.95 24.05
CA TRP A 60 30.62 55.97 24.29
C TRP A 60 30.19 55.28 23.00
N GLY A 61 30.09 56.01 21.88
CA GLY A 61 29.75 55.44 20.57
C GLY A 61 30.79 54.43 20.06
N LEU A 62 32.08 54.66 20.28
CA LEU A 62 33.13 53.70 19.91
C LEU A 62 33.10 52.44 20.78
N LEU A 63 32.85 52.58 22.09
CA LEU A 63 32.73 51.45 23.01
C LEU A 63 31.49 50.60 22.69
N THR A 64 30.34 51.23 22.46
CA THR A 64 29.10 50.51 22.13
C THR A 64 29.19 49.84 20.76
N MET A 65 29.79 50.50 19.76
CA MET A 65 29.99 49.93 18.44
C MET A 65 30.99 48.76 18.47
N GLY A 66 32.06 48.86 19.25
CA GLY A 66 33.02 47.76 19.45
C GLY A 66 32.41 46.56 20.17
N LEU A 67 31.58 46.80 21.20
CA LEU A 67 30.85 45.75 21.90
C LEU A 67 29.84 45.05 20.97
N LEU A 68 29.11 45.81 20.15
CA LEU A 68 28.18 45.25 19.17
C LEU A 68 28.94 44.39 18.14
N TRP A 69 30.11 44.86 17.70
CA TRP A 69 30.95 44.17 16.71
C TRP A 69 31.48 42.82 17.19
N THR A 70 31.64 42.61 18.50
CA THR A 70 32.07 41.33 19.08
C THR A 70 30.89 40.44 19.47
N LEU A 71 29.79 41.02 19.98
CA LEU A 71 28.62 40.23 20.39
C LEU A 71 27.85 39.63 19.21
N ILE A 72 27.72 40.35 18.08
CA ILE A 72 27.02 39.85 16.89
C ILE A 72 27.64 38.55 16.33
N PRO A 73 28.97 38.46 16.07
CA PRO A 73 29.55 37.22 15.55
C PRO A 73 29.53 36.09 16.58
N VAL A 74 29.69 36.37 17.88
CA VAL A 74 29.61 35.35 18.93
C VAL A 74 28.20 34.75 19.01
N THR A 75 27.16 35.59 18.96
CA THR A 75 25.76 35.11 18.95
C THR A 75 25.42 34.36 17.66
N TYR A 76 25.91 34.81 16.50
CA TYR A 76 25.78 34.07 15.25
C TYR A 76 26.45 32.70 15.32
N MET A 77 27.67 32.62 15.86
CA MET A 77 28.40 31.36 16.03
C MET A 77 27.66 30.39 16.97
N LEU A 78 27.17 30.88 18.11
CA LEU A 78 26.39 30.07 19.04
C LEU A 78 25.09 29.54 18.43
N THR A 79 24.39 30.37 17.65
CA THR A 79 23.15 29.96 16.96
C THR A 79 23.41 29.03 15.77
N ALA A 80 24.56 29.15 15.10
CA ALA A 80 24.96 28.22 14.05
C ALA A 80 25.26 26.83 14.61
N LEU A 81 26.01 26.76 15.72
CA LEU A 81 26.34 25.49 16.39
C LEU A 81 25.10 24.74 16.92
N SER A 82 24.13 25.47 17.48
CA SER A 82 22.88 24.85 17.93
C SER A 82 22.03 24.35 16.77
N ARG A 83 22.00 25.09 15.64
CA ARG A 83 21.28 24.66 14.43
C ARG A 83 21.89 23.41 13.80
N THR A 84 23.22 23.29 13.72
CA THR A 84 23.86 22.09 13.14
C THR A 84 23.52 20.84 13.93
N ALA A 85 23.55 20.93 15.27
CA ALA A 85 23.16 19.81 16.14
C ALA A 85 21.67 19.45 15.99
N GLN A 86 20.80 20.43 15.78
CA GLN A 86 19.37 20.20 15.53
C GLN A 86 19.12 19.51 14.19
N ILE A 87 19.84 19.88 13.13
CA ILE A 87 19.70 19.29 11.80
C ILE A 87 20.11 17.81 11.83
N GLU A 88 21.23 17.48 12.49
CA GLU A 88 21.69 16.09 12.62
C GLU A 88 20.68 15.23 13.39
N LYS A 89 20.13 15.75 14.49
CA LYS A 89 19.08 15.05 15.24
C LYS A 89 17.83 14.83 14.40
N LEU A 90 17.37 15.85 13.67
CA LEU A 90 16.20 15.73 12.79
C LEU A 90 16.46 14.75 11.64
N ALA A 91 17.65 14.75 11.06
CA ALA A 91 18.05 13.79 10.02
C ALA A 91 18.06 12.35 10.56
N LEU A 92 18.55 12.15 11.79
CA LEU A 92 18.52 10.84 12.44
C LEU A 92 17.08 10.39 12.76
N ASP A 93 16.26 11.27 13.30
CA ASP A 93 14.87 10.96 13.65
C ASP A 93 14.03 10.66 12.39
N THR A 94 14.25 11.38 11.29
CA THR A 94 13.59 11.09 10.00
C THR A 94 14.08 9.78 9.38
N ALA A 95 15.37 9.46 9.48
CA ALA A 95 15.91 8.16 9.04
C ALA A 95 15.31 7.01 9.87
N ARG A 96 15.21 7.17 11.20
CA ARG A 96 14.55 6.19 12.07
C ARG A 96 13.08 6.00 11.71
N GLN A 97 12.34 7.09 11.51
CA GLN A 97 10.95 7.01 11.08
C GLN A 97 10.80 6.33 9.73
N ALA A 98 11.73 6.57 8.80
CA ALA A 98 11.73 5.91 7.49
C ALA A 98 11.98 4.40 7.63
N ASP A 99 12.92 3.98 8.46
CA ASP A 99 13.19 2.57 8.75
C ASP A 99 11.98 1.89 9.44
N GLU A 100 11.42 2.52 10.47
CA GLU A 100 10.22 2.04 11.18
C GLU A 100 9.02 1.90 10.23
N LEU A 101 8.79 2.90 9.37
CA LEU A 101 7.75 2.84 8.34
C LEU A 101 8.03 1.71 7.35
N GLN A 102 9.28 1.56 6.90
CA GLN A 102 9.65 0.52 5.94
C GLN A 102 9.43 -0.87 6.52
N ASP A 103 9.77 -1.10 7.78
CA ASP A 103 9.54 -2.38 8.45
C ASP A 103 8.05 -2.63 8.71
N ALA A 104 7.28 -1.60 9.06
CA ALA A 104 5.82 -1.69 9.14
C ALA A 104 5.19 -2.03 7.78
N TYR A 105 5.68 -1.44 6.69
CA TYR A 105 5.23 -1.75 5.33
C TYR A 105 5.52 -3.20 4.96
N LYS A 106 6.73 -3.72 5.21
CA LYS A 106 7.07 -5.12 4.95
C LYS A 106 6.17 -6.08 5.73
N LEU A 107 5.89 -5.77 7.00
CA LEU A 107 5.00 -6.59 7.83
C LEU A 107 3.57 -6.59 7.27
N LEU A 108 3.08 -5.42 6.86
CA LEU A 108 1.77 -5.26 6.24
C LEU A 108 1.68 -6.06 4.92
N GLU A 109 2.69 -5.98 4.07
CA GLU A 109 2.75 -6.76 2.82
C GLU A 109 2.75 -8.26 3.08
N ALA A 110 3.51 -8.74 4.08
CA ALA A 110 3.53 -10.15 4.44
C ALA A 110 2.16 -10.63 4.97
N GLU A 111 1.50 -9.83 5.81
CA GLU A 111 0.17 -10.16 6.33
C GLU A 111 -0.89 -10.12 5.22
N GLN A 112 -0.81 -9.16 4.30
CA GLN A 112 -1.68 -9.09 3.13
C GLN A 112 -1.48 -10.30 2.22
N ALA A 113 -0.24 -10.67 1.88
CA ALA A 113 0.05 -11.83 1.06
C ALA A 113 -0.50 -13.12 1.67
N LYS A 114 -0.36 -13.28 2.99
CA LYS A 114 -0.93 -14.41 3.73
C LYS A 114 -2.45 -14.43 3.67
N SER A 115 -3.09 -13.27 3.84
CA SER A 115 -4.55 -13.13 3.72
C SER A 115 -5.05 -13.46 2.31
N GLU A 116 -4.36 -12.98 1.28
CA GLU A 116 -4.69 -13.26 -0.13
C GLU A 116 -4.53 -14.75 -0.47
N GLN A 117 -3.45 -15.39 -0.02
CA GLN A 117 -3.25 -16.81 -0.23
C GLN A 117 -4.38 -17.65 0.42
N LEU A 118 -4.82 -17.29 1.62
CA LEU A 118 -5.95 -17.96 2.27
C LEU A 118 -7.26 -17.80 1.50
N LEU A 119 -7.50 -16.64 0.89
CA LEU A 119 -8.68 -16.40 0.06
C LEU A 119 -8.67 -17.27 -1.21
N LEU A 120 -7.51 -17.35 -1.88
CA LEU A 120 -7.32 -18.14 -3.10
C LEU A 120 -7.37 -19.67 -2.84
N ASN A 121 -7.09 -20.12 -1.63
CA ASN A 121 -7.24 -21.53 -1.26
C ASN A 121 -8.72 -21.98 -1.12
N VAL A 122 -9.66 -21.02 -1.04
CA VAL A 122 -11.10 -21.31 -0.84
C VAL A 122 -11.90 -21.04 -2.12
N LEU A 123 -11.47 -20.07 -2.91
CA LEU A 123 -12.18 -19.63 -4.11
C LEU A 123 -11.26 -19.63 -5.32
N PRO A 124 -11.78 -19.98 -6.51
CA PRO A 124 -11.02 -19.85 -7.73
C PRO A 124 -10.52 -18.42 -7.93
N GLY A 125 -9.28 -18.25 -8.39
CA GLY A 125 -8.62 -16.95 -8.52
C GLY A 125 -9.46 -15.85 -9.22
N PRO A 126 -10.10 -16.14 -10.37
CA PRO A 126 -10.97 -15.17 -11.05
C PRO A 126 -12.15 -14.69 -10.18
N ILE A 127 -12.71 -15.58 -9.36
CA ILE A 127 -13.86 -15.30 -8.49
C ILE A 127 -13.41 -14.49 -7.26
N ALA A 128 -12.26 -14.84 -6.67
CA ALA A 128 -11.66 -14.09 -5.58
C ALA A 128 -11.38 -12.62 -5.96
N LEU A 129 -10.86 -12.39 -7.17
CA LEU A 129 -10.61 -11.04 -7.69
C LEU A 129 -11.91 -10.23 -7.82
N ARG A 130 -13.00 -10.84 -8.29
CA ARG A 130 -14.29 -10.15 -8.42
C ARG A 130 -14.90 -9.77 -7.07
N LEU A 131 -14.80 -10.64 -6.07
CA LEU A 131 -15.20 -10.32 -4.70
C LEU A 131 -14.37 -9.16 -4.12
N LYS A 132 -13.06 -9.11 -4.41
CA LYS A 132 -12.18 -8.00 -4.00
C LYS A 132 -12.61 -6.65 -4.60
N HIS A 133 -13.28 -6.67 -5.75
CA HIS A 133 -13.88 -5.48 -6.39
C HIS A 133 -15.31 -5.17 -5.90
N ASN A 134 -15.74 -5.74 -4.76
CA ASN A 134 -17.07 -5.58 -4.16
C ASN A 134 -18.24 -6.05 -5.05
N GLU A 135 -18.02 -7.07 -5.87
CA GLU A 135 -19.11 -7.72 -6.59
C GLU A 135 -19.81 -8.72 -5.66
N HIS A 136 -21.06 -8.44 -5.28
CA HIS A 136 -21.75 -9.23 -4.24
C HIS A 136 -22.70 -10.32 -4.79
N ASN A 137 -22.91 -10.40 -6.11
CA ASN A 137 -23.81 -11.36 -6.76
C ASN A 137 -23.12 -12.04 -7.96
N ILE A 138 -22.09 -12.84 -7.68
CA ILE A 138 -21.38 -13.58 -8.72
C ILE A 138 -22.17 -14.85 -9.03
N ALA A 139 -22.93 -14.82 -10.12
CA ALA A 139 -23.61 -15.98 -10.68
C ALA A 139 -23.53 -15.94 -12.19
N GLU A 140 -23.05 -17.02 -12.79
CA GLU A 140 -22.82 -17.15 -14.23
C GLU A 140 -23.39 -18.46 -14.74
N SER A 141 -23.99 -18.42 -15.92
CA SER A 141 -24.49 -19.59 -16.62
C SER A 141 -23.46 -20.01 -17.67
N PHE A 142 -23.12 -21.30 -17.67
CA PHE A 142 -22.18 -21.90 -18.60
C PHE A 142 -22.91 -22.94 -19.43
N GLY A 143 -22.86 -22.79 -20.75
CA GLY A 143 -23.61 -23.63 -21.68
C GLY A 143 -23.09 -25.06 -21.76
N GLU A 144 -21.77 -25.24 -21.60
CA GLU A 144 -21.13 -26.54 -21.69
C GLU A 144 -19.93 -26.61 -20.73
N VAL A 145 -20.03 -27.51 -19.76
CA VAL A 145 -18.95 -27.88 -18.84
C VAL A 145 -18.96 -29.38 -18.64
N THR A 146 -17.82 -29.96 -18.27
CA THR A 146 -17.76 -31.38 -17.91
C THR A 146 -17.50 -31.53 -16.41
N VAL A 147 -18.40 -32.21 -15.72
CA VAL A 147 -18.32 -32.47 -14.28
C VAL A 147 -17.93 -33.92 -14.06
N LEU A 148 -16.98 -34.14 -13.15
CA LEU A 148 -16.58 -35.44 -12.64
C LEU A 148 -16.98 -35.59 -11.18
N PHE A 149 -17.55 -36.73 -10.84
CA PHE A 149 -17.88 -37.12 -9.48
C PHE A 149 -17.24 -38.48 -9.18
N ALA A 150 -16.35 -38.53 -8.19
CA ALA A 150 -15.66 -39.74 -7.77
C ALA A 150 -16.02 -40.11 -6.34
N ASP A 151 -16.54 -41.32 -6.13
CA ASP A 151 -17.00 -41.83 -4.84
C ASP A 151 -16.20 -43.07 -4.41
N ILE A 152 -15.84 -43.19 -3.13
CA ILE A 152 -15.06 -44.33 -2.63
C ILE A 152 -15.99 -45.49 -2.32
N VAL A 153 -15.78 -46.62 -3.01
CA VAL A 153 -16.61 -47.81 -2.84
C VAL A 153 -16.39 -48.43 -1.47
N GLY A 154 -17.48 -48.63 -0.72
CA GLY A 154 -17.45 -49.32 0.58
C GLY A 154 -16.86 -48.47 1.71
N PHE A 155 -16.66 -47.16 1.51
CA PHE A 155 -16.05 -46.30 2.51
C PHE A 155 -16.87 -46.19 3.80
N THR A 156 -18.21 -46.17 3.73
CA THR A 156 -19.07 -46.21 4.93
C THR A 156 -18.79 -47.43 5.80
N GLU A 157 -18.51 -48.59 5.20
CA GLU A 157 -18.18 -49.80 5.94
C GLU A 157 -16.76 -49.71 6.52
N ILE A 158 -15.79 -49.23 5.75
CA ILE A 158 -14.40 -49.05 6.20
C ILE A 158 -14.34 -48.07 7.38
N SER A 159 -14.98 -46.91 7.26
CA SER A 159 -15.02 -45.86 8.28
C SER A 159 -15.69 -46.30 9.58
N SER A 160 -16.61 -47.28 9.53
CA SER A 160 -17.20 -47.85 10.74
C SER A 160 -16.25 -48.75 11.55
N ARG A 161 -15.16 -49.23 10.92
CA ARG A 161 -14.21 -50.21 11.49
C ARG A 161 -12.90 -49.59 11.99
N ILE A 162 -12.59 -48.36 11.58
CA ILE A 162 -11.34 -47.66 11.93
C ILE A 162 -11.61 -46.45 12.82
N SER A 163 -10.58 -45.96 13.50
CA SER A 163 -10.72 -44.75 14.34
C SER A 163 -11.01 -43.52 13.48
N ALA A 164 -11.72 -42.54 14.04
CA ALA A 164 -12.02 -41.28 13.36
C ALA A 164 -10.76 -40.57 12.83
N THR A 165 -9.63 -40.66 13.57
CA THR A 165 -8.34 -40.12 13.12
C THR A 165 -7.82 -40.82 11.86
N ALA A 166 -7.87 -42.15 11.82
CA ALA A 166 -7.46 -42.93 10.67
C ALA A 166 -8.36 -42.69 9.45
N VAL A 167 -9.67 -42.51 9.65
CA VAL A 167 -10.61 -42.12 8.57
C VAL A 167 -10.15 -40.83 7.90
N VAL A 168 -9.86 -39.81 8.70
CA VAL A 168 -9.44 -38.49 8.21
C VAL A 168 -8.09 -38.57 7.50
N GLU A 169 -7.13 -39.35 8.03
CA GLU A 169 -5.83 -39.55 7.38
C GLU A 169 -5.94 -40.22 6.01
N VAL A 170 -6.81 -41.23 5.88
CA VAL A 170 -7.08 -41.92 4.60
C VAL A 170 -7.72 -40.95 3.61
N LEU A 171 -8.78 -40.25 4.01
CA LEU A 171 -9.44 -39.26 3.16
C LEU A 171 -8.48 -38.16 2.71
N ASN A 172 -7.68 -37.63 3.63
CA ASN A 172 -6.72 -36.59 3.32
C ASN A 172 -5.66 -37.09 2.32
N GLY A 173 -5.18 -38.33 2.47
CA GLY A 173 -4.25 -38.93 1.53
C GLY A 173 -4.83 -39.06 0.12
N ILE A 174 -6.04 -39.58 -0.01
CA ILE A 174 -6.74 -39.76 -1.29
C ILE A 174 -7.05 -38.39 -1.93
N PHE A 175 -7.70 -37.49 -1.20
CA PHE A 175 -8.10 -36.19 -1.73
C PHE A 175 -6.90 -35.29 -2.05
N SER A 176 -5.82 -35.35 -1.28
CA SER A 176 -4.59 -34.62 -1.63
C SER A 176 -3.99 -35.14 -2.95
N ALA A 177 -4.11 -36.43 -3.24
CA ALA A 177 -3.65 -36.99 -4.49
C ALA A 177 -4.52 -36.56 -5.68
N PHE A 178 -5.84 -36.49 -5.47
CA PHE A 178 -6.78 -35.97 -6.46
C PHE A 178 -6.64 -34.46 -6.67
N ASP A 179 -6.35 -33.68 -5.63
CA ASP A 179 -6.07 -32.24 -5.74
C ASP A 179 -4.85 -32.00 -6.64
N ARG A 180 -3.76 -32.76 -6.43
CA ARG A 180 -2.59 -32.71 -7.32
C ARG A 180 -2.91 -33.11 -8.76
N LEU A 181 -3.90 -33.98 -8.98
CA LEU A 181 -4.34 -34.37 -10.32
C LEU A 181 -5.16 -33.26 -10.98
N ALA A 182 -6.08 -32.64 -10.23
CA ALA A 182 -6.84 -31.49 -10.71
C ALA A 182 -5.90 -30.36 -11.15
N ASP A 183 -4.91 -30.03 -10.33
CA ASP A 183 -3.89 -29.02 -10.66
C ASP A 183 -3.11 -29.37 -11.93
N ARG A 184 -2.69 -30.63 -12.10
CA ARG A 184 -1.94 -31.08 -13.28
C ARG A 184 -2.75 -30.98 -14.57
N HIS A 185 -4.05 -31.26 -14.49
CA HIS A 185 -4.97 -31.23 -15.62
C HIS A 185 -5.60 -29.85 -15.84
N GLY A 186 -5.30 -28.85 -14.99
CA GLY A 186 -5.91 -27.51 -15.06
C GLY A 186 -7.42 -27.54 -14.83
N LEU A 187 -7.87 -28.38 -13.91
CA LEU A 187 -9.27 -28.58 -13.56
C LEU A 187 -9.58 -27.97 -12.19
N GLU A 188 -10.81 -27.52 -11.99
CA GLU A 188 -11.20 -26.84 -10.76
C GLU A 188 -11.89 -27.81 -9.80
N LYS A 189 -11.37 -27.90 -8.58
CA LYS A 189 -12.03 -28.61 -7.48
C LYS A 189 -13.18 -27.76 -6.95
N ILE A 190 -14.37 -28.34 -6.92
CA ILE A 190 -15.56 -27.64 -6.41
C ILE A 190 -15.75 -27.91 -4.92
N LYS A 191 -15.94 -29.18 -4.56
CA LYS A 191 -16.17 -29.58 -3.17
C LYS A 191 -16.00 -31.07 -2.98
N THR A 192 -15.92 -31.45 -1.71
CA THR A 192 -16.10 -32.83 -1.27
C THR A 192 -17.51 -32.99 -0.69
N ILE A 193 -18.19 -34.09 -0.99
CA ILE A 193 -19.51 -34.42 -0.42
C ILE A 193 -19.35 -35.74 0.32
N GLY A 194 -19.02 -35.67 1.62
CA GLY A 194 -18.66 -36.87 2.39
C GLY A 194 -17.36 -37.48 1.87
N ASP A 195 -17.46 -38.71 1.36
CA ASP A 195 -16.41 -39.51 0.73
C ASP A 195 -16.29 -39.29 -0.79
N ALA A 196 -17.17 -38.48 -1.36
CA ALA A 196 -17.13 -38.14 -2.77
C ALA A 196 -16.36 -36.85 -3.07
N TYR A 197 -15.71 -36.83 -4.23
CA TYR A 197 -14.87 -35.77 -4.76
C TYR A 197 -15.46 -35.22 -6.06
N MET A 198 -15.64 -33.90 -6.15
CA MET A 198 -16.25 -33.23 -7.30
C MET A 198 -15.28 -32.25 -7.95
N VAL A 199 -15.06 -32.43 -9.25
CA VAL A 199 -14.20 -31.58 -10.09
C VAL A 199 -14.95 -31.18 -11.36
N VAL A 200 -14.61 -30.03 -11.90
CA VAL A 200 -15.18 -29.53 -13.15
C VAL A 200 -14.08 -29.06 -14.10
N GLY A 201 -14.29 -29.32 -15.39
CA GLY A 201 -13.58 -28.69 -16.50
C GLY A 201 -14.49 -27.70 -17.21
N GLY A 202 -13.93 -26.58 -17.69
CA GLY A 202 -14.68 -25.50 -18.32
C GLY A 202 -15.10 -24.39 -17.36
N LEU A 203 -14.69 -24.46 -16.09
CA LEU A 203 -14.92 -23.46 -15.04
C LEU A 203 -13.67 -23.25 -14.19
N PRO A 204 -13.51 -22.06 -13.55
CA PRO A 204 -14.28 -20.83 -13.79
C PRO A 204 -13.99 -20.21 -15.17
N THR A 205 -12.90 -20.65 -15.82
CA THR A 205 -12.51 -20.22 -17.15
C THR A 205 -12.92 -21.27 -18.18
N PRO A 206 -13.71 -20.90 -19.20
CA PRO A 206 -14.07 -21.81 -20.28
C PRO A 206 -12.82 -22.35 -20.99
N ARG A 207 -12.87 -23.63 -21.35
CA ARG A 207 -11.82 -24.33 -22.11
C ARG A 207 -12.47 -25.32 -23.06
N GLU A 208 -11.95 -25.48 -24.28
CA GLU A 208 -12.57 -26.34 -25.30
C GLU A 208 -12.33 -27.84 -25.04
N ASP A 209 -11.21 -28.17 -24.42
CA ASP A 209 -10.76 -29.53 -24.08
C ASP A 209 -11.27 -29.99 -22.70
N HIS A 210 -12.31 -29.36 -22.14
CA HIS A 210 -12.80 -29.66 -20.79
C HIS A 210 -13.16 -31.14 -20.59
N ALA A 211 -13.74 -31.77 -21.61
CA ALA A 211 -14.16 -33.17 -21.54
C ALA A 211 -12.97 -34.13 -21.61
N GLU A 212 -11.96 -33.80 -22.43
CA GLU A 212 -10.74 -34.58 -22.59
C GLU A 212 -9.91 -34.53 -21.29
N ALA A 213 -9.66 -33.34 -20.76
CA ALA A 213 -8.93 -33.16 -19.51
C ALA A 213 -9.60 -33.89 -18.32
N ILE A 214 -10.94 -33.85 -18.24
CA ILE A 214 -11.69 -34.61 -17.22
C ILE A 214 -11.55 -36.13 -17.41
N ALA A 215 -11.58 -36.60 -18.66
CA ALA A 215 -11.42 -38.03 -18.96
C ALA A 215 -9.99 -38.52 -18.63
N GLU A 216 -8.97 -37.73 -18.96
CA GLU A 216 -7.57 -38.00 -18.60
C GLU A 216 -7.38 -38.03 -17.08
N MET A 217 -7.92 -37.04 -16.36
CA MET A 217 -7.92 -37.05 -14.90
C MET A 217 -8.60 -38.30 -14.34
N ALA A 218 -9.74 -38.72 -14.89
CA ALA A 218 -10.45 -39.92 -14.43
C ALA A 218 -9.59 -41.19 -14.55
N ILE A 219 -8.83 -41.32 -15.64
CA ILE A 219 -7.89 -42.43 -15.87
C ILE A 219 -6.77 -42.39 -14.83
N ASP A 220 -6.19 -41.22 -14.60
CA ASP A 220 -5.12 -41.05 -13.62
C ASP A 220 -5.60 -41.29 -12.19
N MET A 221 -6.83 -40.88 -11.83
CA MET A 221 -7.43 -41.19 -10.52
C MET A 221 -7.54 -42.69 -10.29
N LEU A 222 -7.89 -43.47 -11.32
CA LEU A 222 -7.93 -44.94 -11.25
C LEU A 222 -6.53 -45.56 -11.11
N HIS A 223 -5.49 -44.90 -11.62
CA HIS A 223 -4.11 -45.32 -11.41
C HIS A 223 -3.66 -45.01 -9.98
N GLU A 224 -3.87 -43.77 -9.54
CA GLU A 224 -3.44 -43.27 -8.23
C GLU A 224 -4.10 -44.03 -7.07
N ILE A 225 -5.40 -44.35 -7.20
CA ILE A 225 -6.08 -45.13 -6.17
C ILE A 225 -5.49 -46.54 -6.04
N ARG A 226 -5.05 -47.16 -7.14
CA ARG A 226 -4.41 -48.49 -7.10
C ARG A 226 -3.06 -48.42 -6.37
N LEU A 227 -2.29 -47.35 -6.60
CA LEU A 227 -1.02 -47.14 -5.90
C LEU A 227 -1.26 -46.95 -4.39
N LEU A 228 -2.26 -46.14 -4.01
CA LEU A 228 -2.63 -45.92 -2.61
C LEU A 228 -3.14 -47.20 -1.93
N SER A 229 -3.90 -48.03 -2.65
CA SER A 229 -4.36 -49.34 -2.16
C SER A 229 -3.19 -50.28 -1.87
N LEU A 230 -2.16 -50.27 -2.72
CA LEU A 230 -0.95 -51.08 -2.52
C LEU A 230 -0.11 -50.59 -1.34
N ASP A 231 0.11 -49.28 -1.24
CA ASP A 231 0.92 -48.66 -0.18
C ASP A 231 0.30 -48.88 1.22
N ARG A 232 -1.03 -48.77 1.30
CA ARG A 232 -1.77 -48.93 2.57
C ARG A 232 -2.22 -50.35 2.86
N SER A 233 -2.01 -51.30 1.94
CA SER A 233 -2.52 -52.68 2.04
C SER A 233 -4.04 -52.76 2.29
N GLU A 234 -4.79 -51.79 1.76
CA GLU A 234 -6.24 -51.68 1.88
C GLU A 234 -6.87 -51.64 0.49
N PRO A 235 -7.96 -52.37 0.21
CA PRO A 235 -8.52 -52.50 -1.13
C PRO A 235 -9.40 -51.30 -1.51
N PHE A 236 -8.82 -50.09 -1.60
CA PHE A 236 -9.58 -48.93 -2.07
C PHE A 236 -9.96 -49.08 -3.55
N SER A 237 -11.21 -48.74 -3.84
CA SER A 237 -11.76 -48.64 -5.18
C SER A 237 -12.64 -47.40 -5.25
N ILE A 238 -12.68 -46.76 -6.41
CA ILE A 238 -13.55 -45.60 -6.66
C ILE A 238 -14.56 -45.90 -7.77
N ARG A 239 -15.71 -45.25 -7.71
CA ARG A 239 -16.68 -45.12 -8.81
C ARG A 239 -16.59 -43.72 -9.36
N ILE A 240 -16.45 -43.59 -10.67
CA ILE A 240 -16.39 -42.30 -11.34
C ILE A 240 -17.60 -42.14 -12.26
N GLY A 241 -18.30 -41.03 -12.11
CA GLY A 241 -19.29 -40.55 -13.06
C GLY A 241 -18.80 -39.29 -13.75
N ILE A 242 -19.04 -39.19 -15.05
CA ILE A 242 -18.76 -37.99 -15.83
C ILE A 242 -20.03 -37.56 -16.57
N ASN A 243 -20.35 -36.27 -16.52
CA ASN A 243 -21.44 -35.67 -17.27
C ASN A 243 -21.02 -34.34 -17.90
N THR A 244 -21.51 -34.07 -19.11
CA THR A 244 -21.33 -32.79 -19.79
C THR A 244 -22.68 -32.14 -20.02
N GLY A 245 -22.78 -30.85 -19.73
CA GLY A 245 -23.99 -30.09 -19.99
C GLY A 245 -23.97 -28.71 -19.37
N PRO A 246 -25.09 -27.97 -19.45
CA PRO A 246 -25.18 -26.63 -18.90
C PRO A 246 -25.22 -26.65 -17.37
N VAL A 247 -24.60 -25.65 -16.75
CA VAL A 247 -24.63 -25.42 -15.31
C VAL A 247 -24.68 -23.93 -15.01
N VAL A 248 -25.19 -23.59 -13.83
CA VAL A 248 -25.05 -22.27 -13.22
C VAL A 248 -24.01 -22.38 -12.12
N ALA A 249 -22.99 -21.54 -12.14
CA ALA A 249 -21.96 -21.47 -11.11
C ALA A 249 -22.02 -20.12 -10.40
N GLY A 250 -21.70 -20.08 -9.11
CA GLY A 250 -21.79 -18.82 -8.37
C GLY A 250 -21.34 -18.92 -6.93
N VAL A 251 -21.20 -17.75 -6.30
CA VAL A 251 -20.78 -17.61 -4.91
C VAL A 251 -22.00 -17.40 -4.02
N ILE A 252 -22.14 -18.23 -2.97
CA ILE A 252 -23.14 -18.07 -1.93
C ILE A 252 -22.48 -17.80 -0.58
N GLY A 253 -23.16 -17.00 0.24
CA GLY A 253 -22.82 -16.77 1.64
C GLY A 253 -22.35 -15.35 1.92
N LEU A 254 -22.68 -14.84 3.12
CA LEU A 254 -22.29 -13.50 3.56
C LEU A 254 -21.00 -13.48 4.40
N LYS A 255 -20.68 -14.61 5.05
CA LYS A 255 -19.50 -14.75 5.93
C LYS A 255 -18.57 -15.89 5.52
N LYS A 256 -19.12 -16.94 4.93
CA LYS A 256 -18.38 -18.08 4.38
C LYS A 256 -18.78 -18.17 2.91
N PHE A 257 -17.94 -17.59 2.05
CA PHE A 257 -18.14 -17.66 0.61
C PHE A 257 -17.88 -19.09 0.15
N ILE A 258 -18.83 -19.66 -0.58
CA ILE A 258 -18.72 -20.99 -1.18
C ILE A 258 -19.04 -20.82 -2.67
N TYR A 259 -18.10 -21.20 -3.52
CA TYR A 259 -18.34 -21.32 -4.95
C TYR A 259 -18.89 -22.71 -5.24
N ASP A 260 -20.06 -22.79 -5.87
CA ASP A 260 -20.75 -24.06 -6.11
C ASP A 260 -21.47 -24.06 -7.46
N LEU A 261 -21.94 -25.24 -7.87
CA LEU A 261 -22.58 -25.52 -9.15
C LEU A 261 -24.02 -26.00 -8.95
N TRP A 262 -24.92 -25.48 -9.78
CA TRP A 262 -26.33 -25.86 -9.85
C TRP A 262 -26.72 -26.23 -11.27
N GLY A 263 -27.67 -27.15 -11.40
CA GLY A 263 -28.22 -27.57 -12.69
C GLY A 263 -28.45 -29.07 -12.75
N ASP A 264 -29.28 -29.48 -13.70
CA ASP A 264 -29.65 -30.89 -13.88
C ASP A 264 -28.44 -31.77 -14.21
N THR A 265 -27.42 -31.21 -14.86
CA THR A 265 -26.14 -31.88 -15.15
C THR A 265 -25.47 -32.41 -13.88
N VAL A 266 -25.46 -31.62 -12.80
CA VAL A 266 -24.85 -31.99 -11.51
C VAL A 266 -25.72 -32.99 -10.76
N ILE A 267 -27.03 -32.76 -10.73
CA ILE A 267 -27.98 -33.61 -9.99
C ILE A 267 -28.04 -35.01 -10.60
N SER A 268 -28.20 -35.11 -11.92
CA SER A 268 -28.25 -36.39 -12.63
C SER A 268 -26.97 -37.20 -12.45
N LEU A 269 -25.82 -36.54 -12.41
CA LEU A 269 -24.54 -37.19 -12.19
C LEU A 269 -24.40 -37.77 -10.78
N SER A 270 -24.72 -36.98 -9.76
CA SER A 270 -24.67 -37.42 -8.36
C SER A 270 -25.60 -38.62 -8.09
N LEU A 271 -26.81 -38.61 -8.66
CA LEU A 271 -27.74 -39.75 -8.61
C LEU A 271 -27.20 -40.99 -9.35
N THR A 272 -26.49 -40.80 -10.46
CA THR A 272 -25.94 -41.91 -11.24
C THR A 272 -24.78 -42.60 -10.51
N VAL A 273 -23.90 -41.84 -9.84
CA VAL A 273 -22.75 -42.41 -9.12
C VAL A 273 -23.15 -43.09 -7.81
N SER A 274 -24.16 -42.56 -7.12
CA SER A 274 -24.67 -43.17 -5.89
C SER A 274 -25.37 -44.52 -6.11
N SER A 275 -25.82 -44.83 -7.34
CA SER A 275 -26.43 -46.11 -7.67
C SER A 275 -25.45 -47.29 -7.59
N PRO A 276 -25.80 -48.41 -6.92
CA PRO A 276 -24.90 -49.55 -6.70
C PRO A 276 -24.57 -50.36 -7.96
N VAL A 277 -25.16 -50.05 -9.12
CA VAL A 277 -25.22 -50.96 -10.27
C VAL A 277 -24.05 -50.78 -11.27
N ARG A 278 -23.24 -49.70 -11.23
CA ARG A 278 -22.23 -49.45 -12.28
C ARG A 278 -20.91 -48.85 -11.75
N ARG A 279 -19.78 -49.31 -12.31
CA ARG A 279 -18.39 -48.90 -11.91
C ARG A 279 -17.87 -47.65 -12.63
N ALA A 280 -18.39 -47.34 -13.82
CA ALA A 280 -18.11 -46.11 -14.55
C ALA A 280 -19.34 -45.74 -15.39
N CYS A 281 -19.83 -44.51 -15.25
CA CYS A 281 -20.98 -44.02 -16.00
C CYS A 281 -20.63 -42.73 -16.74
N LEU A 282 -20.72 -42.78 -18.06
CA LEU A 282 -20.82 -41.60 -18.92
C LEU A 282 -22.31 -41.37 -19.16
N SER A 283 -22.86 -40.28 -18.65
CA SER A 283 -24.19 -39.83 -19.09
C SER A 283 -24.02 -39.04 -20.38
N GLN A 284 -24.73 -39.45 -21.43
CA GLN A 284 -24.84 -38.61 -22.63
C GLN A 284 -25.61 -37.34 -22.25
N PRO A 285 -25.27 -36.17 -22.83
CA PRO A 285 -26.07 -34.97 -22.65
C PRO A 285 -27.50 -35.29 -23.07
N LEU A 286 -28.45 -35.01 -22.18
CA LEU A 286 -29.87 -34.97 -22.53
C LEU A 286 -30.01 -33.93 -23.65
N LYS A 287 -30.06 -34.38 -24.91
CA LYS A 287 -30.54 -33.57 -26.02
C LYS A 287 -31.99 -33.21 -25.72
N SER A 288 -32.22 -32.12 -24.98
CA SER A 288 -33.51 -31.47 -24.91
C SER A 288 -33.77 -30.80 -26.26
N ALA A 289 -34.58 -31.51 -27.05
CA ALA A 289 -35.56 -30.99 -27.99
C ALA A 289 -35.38 -29.54 -28.46
N SER A 290 -34.87 -29.41 -29.68
CA SER A 290 -35.34 -28.38 -30.59
C SER A 290 -36.86 -28.49 -30.76
N HIS A 291 -37.62 -27.55 -30.20
CA HIS A 291 -38.91 -27.08 -30.71
C HIS A 291 -39.17 -25.66 -30.23
#